data_AF-A0A016AVE8-F1
#
_entry.id   AF-A0A016AVE8-F1
#
_cell.length_a   1.000
_cell.length_b   1.000
_cell.length_c   1.000
_cell.angle_alpha   90.00
_cell.angle_beta   90.00
_cell.angle_gamma   90.00
#
_symmetry.space_group_name_H-M   'P 1'
#
loop_
_entity.id
_entity.type
_entity.pdbx_description
1 polymer ?
#
loop_
_entity_poly.entity_id
_entity_poly.type
_entity_poly.pdbx_seq_one_letter_code
_entity_poly.pdbx_strand_id
1 'polypeptide(L)'
;EWIEYLKTGVIHPDTKAPGLEEARRKLVYYNMNKAEQLAYDEHINAIMIQNDVLSTAAMEGRQEGRQEGRQEGLAEGRMEEKQANARRMKALNLPVETICQVTGLSAGEIESL
;
A
#
# COMPACT_ATOMS: atom_id res chain seq x y z
N GLU A 1 -2.79 11.34 46.06
CA GLU A 1 -1.94 11.11 44.87
C GLU A 1 -1.16 12.37 44.44
N TRP A 2 -1.77 13.46 43.94
CA TRP A 2 -1.01 14.68 43.57
C TRP A 2 -0.15 15.26 44.71
N ILE A 3 -0.72 15.38 45.92
CA ILE A 3 0.00 15.86 47.11
C ILE A 3 1.14 14.90 47.52
N GLU A 4 0.97 13.61 47.28
CA GLU A 4 1.99 12.60 47.59
C GLU A 4 3.15 12.74 46.61
N TYR A 5 2.88 12.79 45.30
CA TYR A 5 3.88 13.08 44.28
C TYR A 5 4.67 14.37 44.58
N LEU A 6 3.99 15.47 44.93
CA LEU A 6 4.67 16.73 45.25
C LEU A 6 5.56 16.65 46.50
N LYS A 7 5.30 15.69 47.40
CA LYS A 7 6.09 15.47 48.62
C LYS A 7 7.22 14.46 48.42
N THR A 8 7.00 13.43 47.61
CA THR A 8 7.90 12.27 47.49
C THR A 8 8.63 12.20 46.15
N GLY A 9 8.15 12.91 45.13
CA GLY A 9 8.61 12.80 43.74
C GLY A 9 8.16 11.52 43.03
N VAL A 10 7.38 10.66 43.67
CA VAL A 10 7.00 9.34 43.13
C VAL A 10 5.56 9.37 42.60
N ILE A 11 5.37 8.85 41.38
CA ILE A 11 4.05 8.60 40.80
C ILE A 11 3.87 7.10 40.65
N HIS A 12 2.90 6.53 41.37
CA HIS A 12 2.61 5.10 41.32
C HIS A 12 2.04 4.68 39.95
N PRO A 13 2.37 3.48 39.45
CA PRO A 13 1.93 3.02 38.13
C PRO A 13 0.43 2.76 38.03
N ASP A 14 -0.25 2.54 39.15
CA ASP A 14 -1.68 2.29 39.28
C ASP A 14 -2.50 3.55 39.58
N THR A 15 -1.87 4.73 39.49
CA THR A 15 -2.51 6.01 39.82
C THR A 15 -3.82 6.24 39.08
N LYS A 16 -4.82 6.80 39.78
CA LYS A 16 -6.15 7.13 39.22
C LYS A 16 -6.36 8.62 39.05
N ALA A 17 -5.44 9.46 39.53
CA ALA A 17 -5.56 10.89 39.40
C ALA A 17 -5.40 11.31 37.93
N PRO A 18 -6.34 12.11 37.38
CA PRO A 18 -6.23 12.62 36.02
C PRO A 18 -4.89 13.35 35.80
N GLY A 19 -4.21 13.02 34.70
CA GLY A 19 -2.94 13.63 34.30
C GLY A 19 -1.67 13.06 34.94
N LEU A 20 -1.75 12.34 36.08
CA LEU A 20 -0.55 11.76 36.71
C LEU A 20 0.05 10.63 35.87
N GLU A 21 -0.76 9.85 35.16
CA GLU A 21 -0.27 8.81 34.26
C GLU A 21 0.58 9.42 33.11
N GLU A 22 0.10 10.50 32.50
CA GLU A 22 0.82 11.20 31.43
C GLU A 22 2.11 11.86 31.97
N ALA A 23 2.02 12.50 33.14
CA ALA A 23 3.17 13.08 33.83
C ALA A 23 4.25 12.03 34.11
N ARG A 24 3.86 10.83 34.59
CA ARG A 24 4.80 9.72 34.83
C ARG A 24 5.55 9.33 33.55
N ARG A 25 4.85 9.20 32.42
CA ARG A 25 5.47 8.86 31.12
C ARG A 25 6.48 9.94 30.69
N LYS A 26 6.12 11.22 30.82
CA LYS A 26 7.01 12.35 30.50
C LYS A 26 8.23 12.42 31.41
N LEU A 27 8.05 12.20 32.71
CA LEU A 27 9.14 12.22 33.69
C LEU A 27 10.14 11.09 33.48
N VAL A 28 9.72 9.92 32.98
CA VAL A 28 10.67 8.85 32.62
C VAL A 28 11.69 9.36 31.61
N TYR A 29 11.26 10.06 30.55
CA TYR A 29 12.17 10.64 29.55
C TYR A 29 13.04 11.77 30.14
N TYR A 30 12.45 12.69 30.92
CA TYR A 30 13.21 13.79 31.50
C TYR A 30 14.24 13.37 32.57
N ASN A 31 14.02 12.23 33.22
CA ASN A 31 14.93 11.67 34.22
C ASN A 31 16.01 10.77 33.60
N MET A 32 15.97 10.49 32.29
CA MET A 32 17.02 9.77 31.59
C MET A 32 18.32 10.57 31.58
N ASN A 33 19.45 9.87 31.67
CA ASN A 33 20.75 10.48 31.38
C ASN A 33 20.93 10.67 29.85
N LYS A 34 21.97 11.39 29.43
CA LYS A 34 22.21 11.70 28.01
C LYS A 34 22.33 10.46 27.11
N ALA A 35 22.95 9.39 27.59
CA ALA A 35 23.11 8.16 26.81
C ALA A 35 21.77 7.42 26.67
N GLU A 36 20.96 7.41 27.72
CA GLU A 36 19.60 6.83 27.69
C GLU A 36 18.66 7.62 26.78
N GLN A 37 18.70 8.96 26.82
CA GLN A 37 17.92 9.81 25.91
C GLN A 37 18.31 9.57 24.45
N LEU A 38 19.61 9.54 24.15
CA LEU A 38 20.09 9.26 22.79
C LEU A 38 19.61 7.90 22.30
N ALA A 39 19.74 6.85 23.11
CA ALA A 39 19.28 5.50 22.76
C ALA A 39 17.76 5.45 22.55
N TYR A 40 16.99 6.17 23.36
CA TYR A 40 15.55 6.29 23.20
C TYR A 40 15.19 7.00 21.88
N ASP A 41 15.81 8.14 21.60
CA ASP A 41 15.55 8.92 20.38
C ASP A 41 15.94 8.16 19.12
N GLU A 42 17.09 7.48 19.13
CA GLU A 42 17.53 6.59 18.04
C GLU A 42 16.54 5.46 17.81
N HIS A 43 16.02 4.85 18.88
CA HIS A 43 15.02 3.79 18.78
C HIS A 43 13.71 4.30 18.16
N ILE A 44 13.20 5.46 18.63
CA ILE A 44 11.99 6.07 18.07
C ILE A 44 12.18 6.45 16.60
N ASN A 45 13.33 7.02 16.25
CA ASN A 45 13.67 7.34 14.86
C ASN A 45 13.71 6.09 13.99
N ALA A 46 14.32 5.00 14.47
CA ALA A 46 14.36 3.74 13.73
C ALA A 46 12.96 3.18 13.45
N ILE A 47 12.06 3.21 14.45
CA ILE A 47 10.66 2.79 14.28
C ILE A 47 9.94 3.69 13.27
N MET A 48 10.13 5.01 13.36
CA MET A 48 9.49 5.97 12.45
C MET A 48 9.91 5.72 11.00
N ILE A 49 11.22 5.61 10.76
CA ILE A 49 11.78 5.33 9.43
C ILE A 49 11.24 4.00 8.91
N GLN A 50 11.22 2.95 9.74
CA GLN A 50 10.69 1.65 9.33
C GLN A 50 9.21 1.73 8.92
N ASN A 51 8.39 2.43 9.69
CA ASN A 51 6.97 2.61 9.38
C ASN A 51 6.77 3.42 8.09
N ASP A 52 7.56 4.47 7.87
CA ASP A 52 7.49 5.29 6.67
C ASP A 52 7.89 4.49 5.42
N VAL A 53 8.96 3.70 5.51
CA VAL A 53 9.40 2.81 4.43
C VAL A 53 8.30 1.80 4.09
N LEU A 54 7.73 1.13 5.09
CA LEU A 54 6.67 0.14 4.86
C LEU A 54 5.39 0.77 4.28
N SER A 55 5.00 1.95 4.79
CA SER A 55 3.83 2.67 4.30
C SER A 55 4.00 3.11 2.85
N THR A 56 5.18 3.66 2.52
CA THR A 56 5.53 4.10 1.17
C THR A 56 5.55 2.92 0.21
N ALA A 57 6.24 1.84 0.54
CA ALA A 57 6.29 0.63 -0.29
C ALA A 57 4.90 0.03 -0.53
N ALA A 58 4.03 0.01 0.49
CA ALA A 58 2.66 -0.47 0.33
C ALA A 58 1.79 0.46 -0.54
N MET A 59 2.05 1.76 -0.53
CA MET A 59 1.38 2.73 -1.40
C MET A 59 1.82 2.54 -2.86
N GLU A 60 3.12 2.51 -3.10
CA GLU A 60 3.73 2.36 -4.43
C GLU A 60 3.31 1.02 -5.05
N GLY A 61 3.46 -0.10 -4.34
CA GLY A 61 3.07 -1.41 -4.86
C GLY A 61 1.59 -1.52 -5.20
N ARG A 62 0.69 -0.85 -4.45
CA ARG A 62 -0.74 -0.78 -4.82
C ARG A 62 -0.99 0.09 -6.05
N GLN A 63 -0.22 1.16 -6.23
CA GLN A 63 -0.35 2.03 -7.39
C GLN A 63 0.15 1.33 -8.65
N GLU A 64 1.33 0.74 -8.59
CA GLU A 64 1.94 -0.05 -9.68
C GLU A 64 1.02 -1.20 -10.08
N GLY A 65 0.62 -2.05 -9.12
CA GLY A 65 -0.25 -3.19 -9.42
C GLY A 65 -1.61 -2.79 -10.03
N ARG A 66 -2.18 -1.64 -9.65
CA ARG A 66 -3.40 -1.12 -10.30
C ARG A 66 -3.13 -0.62 -11.71
N GLN A 67 -1.97 -0.02 -11.95
CA GLN A 67 -1.60 0.49 -13.27
C GLN A 67 -1.31 -0.65 -14.23
N GLU A 68 -0.50 -1.62 -13.81
CA GLU A 68 -0.18 -2.83 -14.57
C GLU A 68 -1.46 -3.62 -14.87
N GLY A 69 -2.24 -3.98 -13.85
CA GLY A 69 -3.47 -4.74 -14.04
C GLY A 69 -4.51 -4.03 -14.93
N ARG A 70 -4.55 -2.69 -14.91
CA ARG A 70 -5.39 -1.92 -15.85
C ARG A 70 -4.86 -2.02 -17.28
N GLN A 71 -3.55 -1.88 -17.48
CA GLN A 71 -2.94 -1.92 -18.81
C GLN A 71 -3.08 -3.31 -19.43
N GLU A 72 -2.79 -4.36 -18.67
CA GLU A 72 -2.94 -5.76 -19.07
C GLU A 72 -4.40 -6.06 -19.39
N GLY A 73 -5.33 -5.77 -18.47
CA GLY A 73 -6.75 -6.02 -18.69
C GLY A 73 -7.33 -5.26 -19.90
N LEU A 74 -6.86 -4.04 -20.18
CA LEU A 74 -7.24 -3.31 -21.40
C LEU A 74 -6.65 -3.93 -22.67
N ALA A 75 -5.43 -4.46 -22.62
CA ALA A 75 -4.80 -5.11 -23.76
C ALA A 75 -5.46 -6.45 -24.07
N GLU A 76 -5.66 -7.28 -23.04
CA GLU A 76 -6.34 -8.57 -23.13
C GLU A 76 -7.78 -8.39 -23.62
N GLY A 77 -8.56 -7.50 -22.99
CA GLY A 77 -9.94 -7.26 -23.39
C GLY A 77 -10.09 -6.78 -24.84
N ARG A 78 -9.16 -5.93 -25.33
CA ARG A 78 -9.15 -5.53 -26.76
C ARG A 78 -8.84 -6.71 -27.68
N MET A 79 -7.92 -7.60 -27.29
CA MET A 79 -7.59 -8.77 -28.10
C MET A 79 -8.73 -9.80 -28.11
N GLU A 80 -9.34 -10.08 -26.95
CA GLU A 80 -10.51 -10.94 -26.83
C GLU A 80 -11.68 -10.42 -27.67
N GLU A 81 -11.96 -9.12 -27.62
CA GLU A 81 -13.00 -8.50 -28.44
C GLU A 81 -12.71 -8.64 -29.94
N LYS A 82 -11.46 -8.40 -30.36
CA LYS A 82 -11.04 -8.60 -31.76
C LYS A 82 -11.27 -10.03 -32.21
N GLN A 83 -10.87 -11.02 -31.41
CA GLN A 83 -11.06 -12.44 -31.72
C GLN A 83 -12.55 -12.82 -31.74
N ALA A 84 -13.35 -12.34 -30.79
CA ALA A 84 -14.79 -12.58 -30.75
C ALA A 84 -15.50 -12.00 -31.99
N ASN A 85 -15.12 -10.80 -32.41
CA ASN A 85 -15.65 -10.18 -33.61
C ASN A 85 -15.22 -10.94 -34.88
N ALA A 86 -13.95 -11.34 -34.98
CA ALA A 86 -13.47 -12.16 -36.09
C ALA A 86 -14.24 -13.50 -36.21
N ARG A 87 -14.48 -14.19 -35.08
CA ARG A 87 -15.29 -15.43 -35.06
C ARG A 87 -16.71 -15.20 -35.58
N ARG A 88 -17.38 -14.11 -35.13
CA ARG A 88 -18.72 -13.76 -35.61
C ARG A 88 -18.72 -13.44 -37.10
N MET A 89 -17.73 -12.70 -37.59
CA MET A 89 -17.62 -12.36 -39.01
C MET A 89 -17.37 -13.61 -39.88
N LYS A 90 -16.52 -14.52 -39.40
CA LYS A 90 -16.28 -15.82 -40.06
C LYS A 90 -17.56 -16.65 -40.13
N ALA A 91 -18.36 -16.68 -39.06
CA ALA A 91 -19.66 -17.35 -39.06
C ALA A 91 -20.68 -16.73 -40.03
N LEU A 92 -20.51 -15.44 -40.39
CA LEU A 92 -21.28 -14.75 -41.41
C LEU A 92 -20.72 -14.94 -42.84
N ASN A 93 -19.70 -15.79 -43.00
CA ASN A 93 -19.01 -16.06 -44.27
C ASN A 93 -18.41 -14.80 -44.94
N LEU A 94 -17.98 -13.83 -44.13
CA LEU A 94 -17.23 -12.67 -44.64
C LEU A 94 -15.85 -13.12 -45.16
N PRO A 95 -15.33 -12.51 -46.24
CA PRO A 95 -14.00 -12.83 -46.75
C PRO A 95 -12.91 -12.60 -45.69
N VAL A 96 -11.94 -13.51 -45.60
CA VAL A 96 -10.82 -13.42 -44.65
C VAL A 96 -10.09 -12.09 -44.77
N GLU A 97 -9.88 -11.60 -45.99
CA GLU A 97 -9.25 -10.29 -46.24
C GLU A 97 -10.02 -9.14 -45.58
N THR A 98 -11.35 -9.15 -45.64
CA THR A 98 -12.20 -8.16 -44.98
C THR A 98 -12.10 -8.27 -43.46
N ILE A 99 -12.06 -9.49 -42.91
CA ILE A 99 -11.92 -9.71 -41.46
C ILE A 99 -10.54 -9.20 -40.98
N CYS A 100 -9.47 -9.45 -41.73
CA CYS A 100 -8.14 -8.91 -41.47
C CYS A 100 -8.17 -7.37 -41.39
N GLN A 101 -8.77 -6.72 -42.39
CA GLN A 101 -8.84 -5.26 -42.47
C GLN A 101 -9.60 -4.63 -41.29
N VAL A 102 -10.70 -5.26 -40.84
CA VAL A 102 -11.55 -4.71 -39.77
C VAL A 102 -10.97 -4.98 -38.38
N THR A 103 -10.48 -6.19 -38.13
CA THR A 103 -10.02 -6.61 -36.79
C THR A 103 -8.54 -6.33 -36.54
N GLY A 104 -7.77 -6.16 -37.61
CA GLY A 104 -6.31 -6.05 -37.57
C GLY A 104 -5.60 -7.35 -37.19
N LEU A 105 -6.31 -8.49 -37.21
CA LEU A 105 -5.72 -9.82 -37.08
C LEU A 105 -5.12 -10.28 -38.41
N SER A 106 -4.08 -11.10 -38.35
CA SER A 106 -3.51 -11.75 -39.52
C SER A 106 -4.41 -12.86 -40.05
N ALA A 107 -4.23 -13.22 -41.33
CA ALA A 107 -4.99 -14.31 -41.95
C ALA A 107 -4.80 -15.63 -41.19
N GLY A 108 -3.57 -15.93 -40.75
CA GLY A 108 -3.29 -17.14 -39.97
C GLY A 108 -4.01 -17.17 -38.61
N GLU A 109 -4.09 -16.03 -37.91
CA GLU A 109 -4.89 -15.92 -36.68
C GLU A 109 -6.37 -16.20 -36.97
N ILE A 110 -6.93 -15.61 -38.03
CA ILE A 110 -8.34 -15.81 -38.42
C ILE A 110 -8.63 -17.24 -38.87
N GLU A 111 -7.71 -17.89 -39.57
CA GLU A 111 -7.82 -19.28 -39.97
C GLU A 111 -7.85 -20.21 -38.76
N SER A 112 -7.09 -19.88 -37.71
CA SER A 112 -7.02 -20.64 -36.45
C SER A 112 -8.19 -20.43 -35.49
N LEU A 113 -9.04 -19.40 -35.71
CA LEU A 113 -10.23 -19.09 -34.90
C LEU A 113 -11.46 -19.93 -35.25
#